data_AF-A0A945BKE2-F1
#
_entry.id   AF-A0A945BKE2-F1
#
_cell.length_a   1.000
_cell.length_b   1.000
_cell.length_c   1.000
_cell.angle_alpha   90.00
_cell.angle_beta   90.00
_cell.angle_gamma   90.00
#
_symmetry.space_group_name_H-M   'P 1'
#
loop_
_entity.id
_entity.type
_entity.pdbx_description
1 polymer ?
#
loop_
_entity_poly.entity_id
_entity_poly.type
_entity_poly.pdbx_seq_one_letter_code
_entity_poly.pdbx_strand_id
1 'polypeptide(L)'
;MFCFSENRFRGLVAWAFFLCWFSDVALGQAAEAQAEPILVFPAEIVLAAKGRQQLLVQQRLANGLVRDLSRDAMFSSSDPSVVFVTGGVVRAAGEGLAKVRVEAAGQVASVDVVVGPKASGARLSFVADVLPVLGRAGCSNGGCHAKPKGQNGFSLSVFSFDPAADFREIVKDERGRRVFPALPAESLLLKKPTLAVEHEGGKRLEVGSPFYQIIHDWISQGMLYRRAGEPELVGISVFPNEQRYPKSVEQQLVVTARFEDGSTRDVTHLADFSANEKEIAEVDETGMVRVGRLSDEGVIVVRYMGQVARARITVPTDRQFNDAVYAGLPRNNFIDDLAYTRFQKLGLLPSEACSDSEFMRRAFIDVIGFLPEPGEARRFLADESPDKRAELIDRLLDDPAYADTWANRWGDLFRPNIARVGLKSAYTIDNWIRE
;
A
#
# COMPACT_ATOMS: atom_id res chain seq x y z
N MET A 1 15.83 -33.46 37.50
CA MET A 1 16.65 -34.06 38.57
C MET A 1 18.11 -33.97 38.11
N PHE A 2 18.99 -33.45 38.96
CA PHE A 2 20.41 -33.07 38.72
C PHE A 2 20.64 -31.83 37.84
N CYS A 3 21.55 -30.89 38.14
CA CYS A 3 22.27 -30.52 39.38
C CYS A 3 22.90 -29.14 39.09
N PHE A 4 22.62 -28.11 39.90
CA PHE A 4 23.34 -26.83 39.88
C PHE A 4 24.51 -26.92 40.87
N SER A 5 25.73 -26.55 40.48
CA SER A 5 26.83 -26.32 41.43
C SER A 5 27.08 -24.82 41.60
N GLU A 6 26.89 -24.36 42.82
CA GLU A 6 27.40 -23.09 43.34
C GLU A 6 28.94 -23.08 43.32
N ASN A 7 29.54 -21.90 43.15
CA ASN A 7 30.89 -21.66 43.63
C ASN A 7 30.91 -20.36 44.45
N ARG A 8 31.11 -20.53 45.77
CA ARG A 8 31.43 -19.48 46.74
C ARG A 8 32.95 -19.35 46.82
N PHE A 9 33.47 -18.13 46.81
CA PHE A 9 34.70 -17.81 47.52
C PHE A 9 34.54 -16.48 48.27
N ARG A 10 34.77 -16.54 49.57
CA ARG A 10 34.89 -15.41 50.50
C ARG A 10 36.34 -15.24 50.89
N GLY A 11 36.77 -13.98 51.01
CA GLY A 11 37.75 -13.54 52.00
C GLY A 11 38.96 -12.80 51.43
N LEU A 12 39.01 -11.48 51.60
CA LEU A 12 39.80 -10.81 52.65
C LEU A 12 39.80 -9.29 52.43
N VAL A 13 39.66 -8.57 53.54
CA VAL A 13 39.59 -7.11 53.64
C VAL A 13 40.99 -6.53 53.67
N ALA A 14 41.26 -5.51 52.87
CA ALA A 14 42.37 -4.57 53.07
C ALA A 14 41.93 -3.17 52.64
N TRP A 15 41.91 -2.26 53.62
CA TRP A 15 41.64 -0.84 53.43
C TRP A 15 42.90 -0.14 52.94
N ALA A 16 42.82 0.54 51.79
CA ALA A 16 43.80 1.51 51.36
C ALA A 16 43.08 2.75 50.83
N PHE A 17 43.18 3.84 51.58
CA PHE A 17 42.78 5.17 51.15
C PHE A 17 43.68 5.63 50.01
N PHE A 18 43.11 5.92 48.84
CA PHE A 18 43.75 6.72 47.81
C PHE A 18 42.79 7.84 47.39
N LEU A 19 43.26 9.08 47.55
CA LEU A 19 42.56 10.29 47.15
C LEU A 19 42.34 10.30 45.63
N CYS A 20 41.08 10.18 45.20
CA CYS A 20 40.69 10.52 43.83
C CYS A 20 40.59 12.03 43.68
N TRP A 21 41.42 12.58 42.81
CA TRP A 21 41.22 13.90 42.22
C TRP A 21 39.90 13.91 41.45
N PHE A 22 39.02 14.85 41.78
CA PHE A 22 37.85 15.20 40.98
C PHE A 22 38.35 15.76 39.64
N SER A 23 38.16 14.98 38.57
CA SER A 23 38.09 15.53 37.22
C SER A 23 36.62 15.71 36.94
N ASP A 24 36.15 16.96 36.91
CA ASP A 24 34.84 17.32 36.40
C ASP A 24 34.75 16.87 34.93
N VAL A 25 34.25 15.65 34.71
CA VAL A 25 33.67 15.29 33.42
C VAL A 25 32.36 16.04 33.37
N ALA A 26 32.40 17.22 32.77
CA ALA A 26 31.22 17.92 32.31
C ALA A 26 30.36 16.89 31.56
N LEU A 27 29.19 16.58 32.12
CA LEU A 27 28.09 15.97 31.41
C LEU A 27 27.85 16.84 30.19
N GLY A 28 28.40 16.44 29.05
CA GLY A 28 28.10 17.05 27.77
C GLY A 28 26.59 16.99 27.61
N GLN A 29 25.95 18.15 27.68
CA GLN A 29 24.60 18.31 27.16
C GLN A 29 24.65 17.72 25.75
N ALA A 30 23.85 16.67 25.52
CA ALA A 30 23.60 16.21 24.16
C ALA A 30 23.15 17.45 23.39
N ALA A 31 23.99 17.91 22.45
CA ALA A 31 23.62 18.99 21.56
C ALA A 31 22.25 18.63 21.01
N GLU A 32 21.24 19.49 21.24
CA GLU A 32 19.92 19.32 20.65
C GLU A 32 20.12 19.08 19.16
N ALA A 33 19.89 17.85 18.72
CA ALA A 33 20.03 17.50 17.31
C ALA A 33 19.11 18.43 16.54
N GLN A 34 19.70 19.31 15.74
CA GLN A 34 18.97 20.33 15.00
C GLN A 34 17.94 19.60 14.13
N ALA A 35 16.65 19.88 14.37
CA ALA A 35 15.56 19.15 13.72
C ALA A 35 15.69 19.28 12.20
N GLU A 36 15.59 18.17 11.47
CA GLU A 36 15.69 18.18 10.01
C GLU A 36 14.64 19.12 9.39
N PRO A 37 14.91 19.66 8.18
CA PRO A 37 13.97 20.56 7.54
C PRO A 37 12.63 19.90 7.26
N ILE A 38 11.54 20.67 7.34
CA ILE A 38 10.23 20.20 6.86
C ILE A 38 10.27 20.00 5.34
N LEU A 39 9.66 18.93 4.87
CA LEU A 39 9.50 18.60 3.46
C LEU A 39 8.02 18.73 3.10
N VAL A 40 7.72 19.45 2.02
CA VAL A 40 6.37 19.62 1.51
C VAL A 40 6.25 18.89 0.18
N PHE A 41 5.23 18.04 0.06
CA PHE A 41 4.91 17.32 -1.17
C PHE A 41 3.49 17.63 -1.67
N PRO A 42 3.29 17.86 -2.97
CA PRO A 42 4.33 18.09 -3.97
C PRO A 42 5.04 19.45 -3.74
N ALA A 43 6.26 19.59 -4.27
CA ALA A 43 7.04 20.83 -4.17
C ALA A 43 6.49 21.96 -5.05
N GLU A 44 5.77 21.61 -6.10
CA GLU A 44 5.10 22.52 -7.04
C GLU A 44 3.73 21.96 -7.42
N ILE A 45 2.78 22.84 -7.74
CA ILE A 45 1.41 22.47 -8.08
C ILE A 45 1.00 23.11 -9.39
N VAL A 46 0.49 22.29 -10.30
CA VAL A 46 -0.23 22.75 -11.49
C VAL A 46 -1.68 22.26 -11.41
N LEU A 47 -2.63 23.19 -11.34
CA LEU A 47 -4.05 22.89 -11.27
C LEU A 47 -4.77 23.24 -12.57
N ALA A 48 -5.65 22.36 -13.02
CA ALA A 48 -6.71 22.74 -13.93
C ALA A 48 -7.78 23.61 -13.22
N ALA A 49 -8.67 24.22 -13.98
CA ALA A 49 -9.83 24.93 -13.43
C ALA A 49 -10.66 24.00 -12.51
N LYS A 50 -11.00 24.49 -11.30
CA LYS A 50 -11.64 23.70 -10.22
C LYS A 50 -10.81 22.51 -9.71
N GLY A 51 -9.54 22.42 -10.11
CA GLY A 51 -8.60 21.42 -9.64
C GLY A 51 -8.34 21.53 -8.15
N ARG A 52 -7.85 20.43 -7.58
CA ARG A 52 -7.40 20.36 -6.19
C ARG A 52 -6.08 19.63 -6.11
N GLN A 53 -5.33 19.90 -5.05
CA GLN A 53 -4.13 19.17 -4.69
C GLN A 53 -4.02 19.10 -3.17
N GLN A 54 -3.88 17.90 -2.63
CA GLN A 54 -3.53 17.67 -1.25
C GLN A 54 -2.02 17.84 -1.04
N LEU A 55 -1.67 18.61 -0.02
CA LEU A 55 -0.31 18.77 0.46
C LEU A 55 -0.03 17.77 1.57
N LEU A 56 1.21 17.28 1.59
CA LEU A 56 1.79 16.55 2.70
C LEU A 56 2.95 17.36 3.26
N VAL A 57 3.00 17.46 4.58
CA VAL A 57 4.11 18.07 5.31
C VAL A 57 4.74 16.98 6.16
N GLN A 58 6.01 16.71 5.95
CA GLN A 58 6.73 15.65 6.63
C GLN A 58 8.02 16.17 7.24
N GLN A 59 8.46 15.52 8.31
CA GLN A 59 9.77 15.76 8.90
C GLN A 59 10.43 14.43 9.23
N ARG A 60 11.70 14.31 8.86
CA ARG A 60 12.52 13.16 9.23
C ARG A 60 13.10 13.38 10.63
N LEU A 61 13.02 12.34 11.45
CA LEU A 61 13.54 12.33 12.81
C LEU A 61 15.00 11.87 12.82
N ALA A 62 15.75 12.21 13.88
CA ALA A 62 17.16 11.83 14.01
C ALA A 62 17.41 10.31 13.94
N ASN A 63 16.42 9.48 14.27
CA ASN A 63 16.48 8.01 14.15
C ASN A 63 16.13 7.50 12.73
N GLY A 64 15.97 8.40 11.76
CA GLY A 64 15.65 8.09 10.37
C GLY A 64 14.18 7.77 10.08
N LEU A 65 13.30 7.77 11.10
CA LEU A 65 11.85 7.63 10.90
C LEU A 65 11.25 8.93 10.39
N VAL A 66 10.04 8.88 9.82
CA VAL A 66 9.32 10.07 9.36
C VAL A 66 8.07 10.30 10.19
N ARG A 67 7.77 11.58 10.43
CA ARG A 67 6.53 12.05 11.03
C ARG A 67 5.75 12.89 10.03
N ASP A 68 4.45 12.64 9.93
CA ASP A 68 3.51 13.50 9.23
C ASP A 68 3.13 14.69 10.12
N LEU A 69 3.28 15.90 9.59
CA LEU A 69 2.96 17.16 10.23
C LEU A 69 1.82 17.89 9.50
N SER A 70 1.18 17.28 8.51
CA SER A 70 0.19 17.94 7.64
C SER A 70 -1.01 18.49 8.40
N ARG A 71 -1.39 17.84 9.51
CA ARG A 71 -2.47 18.28 10.41
C ARG A 71 -2.03 19.32 11.44
N ASP A 72 -0.74 19.36 11.74
CA ASP A 72 -0.12 20.34 12.65
C ASP A 72 0.29 21.62 11.90
N ALA A 73 0.34 21.57 10.56
CA ALA A 73 0.80 22.65 9.71
C ALA A 73 -0.26 23.75 9.52
N MET A 74 0.19 25.00 9.47
CA MET A 74 -0.60 26.15 9.09
C MET A 74 -0.35 26.49 7.61
N PHE A 75 -1.43 26.77 6.88
CA PHE A 75 -1.39 27.08 5.45
C PHE A 75 -1.98 28.45 5.17
N SER A 76 -1.34 29.22 4.29
CA SER A 76 -1.89 30.46 3.75
C SER A 76 -1.58 30.62 2.25
N SER A 77 -2.46 31.30 1.52
CA SER A 77 -2.26 31.63 0.11
C SER A 77 -1.81 33.07 -0.02
N SER A 78 -0.86 33.33 -0.91
CA SER A 78 -0.45 34.69 -1.28
C SER A 78 -1.55 35.42 -2.07
N ASP A 79 -2.43 34.68 -2.76
CA ASP A 79 -3.54 35.22 -3.53
C ASP A 79 -4.77 34.30 -3.44
N PRO A 80 -5.71 34.57 -2.50
CA PRO A 80 -6.95 33.82 -2.35
C PRO A 80 -7.88 33.85 -3.57
N SER A 81 -7.71 34.80 -4.50
CA SER A 81 -8.50 34.86 -5.73
C SER A 81 -8.05 33.82 -6.77
N VAL A 82 -6.79 33.36 -6.68
CA VAL A 82 -6.20 32.32 -7.53
C VAL A 82 -6.34 30.95 -6.87
N VAL A 83 -5.88 30.80 -5.61
CA VAL A 83 -6.03 29.55 -4.83
C VAL A 83 -6.32 29.82 -3.37
N PHE A 84 -7.11 28.93 -2.77
CA PHE A 84 -7.28 28.87 -1.31
C PHE A 84 -6.90 27.49 -0.80
N VAL A 85 -6.54 27.41 0.48
CA VAL A 85 -6.10 26.18 1.13
C VAL A 85 -6.98 25.91 2.34
N THR A 86 -7.48 24.69 2.46
CA THR A 86 -8.30 24.27 3.61
C THR A 86 -7.89 22.87 4.03
N GLY A 87 -7.43 22.72 5.28
CA GLY A 87 -6.99 21.43 5.81
C GLY A 87 -5.89 20.76 4.98
N GLY A 88 -4.91 21.54 4.51
CA GLY A 88 -3.84 21.05 3.63
C GLY A 88 -4.26 20.75 2.18
N VAL A 89 -5.51 21.01 1.79
CA VAL A 89 -5.97 20.84 0.40
C VAL A 89 -6.02 22.19 -0.31
N VAL A 90 -5.17 22.37 -1.31
CA VAL A 90 -5.14 23.52 -2.22
C VAL A 90 -6.25 23.35 -3.25
N ARG A 91 -7.02 24.41 -3.51
CA ARG A 91 -8.10 24.43 -4.49
C ARG A 91 -8.00 25.66 -5.38
N ALA A 92 -8.21 25.45 -6.68
CA ALA A 92 -8.27 26.52 -7.66
C ALA A 92 -9.54 27.37 -7.46
N ALA A 93 -9.37 28.69 -7.41
CA ALA A 93 -10.44 29.70 -7.42
C ALA A 93 -10.46 30.49 -8.73
N GLY A 94 -9.29 30.85 -9.26
CA GLY A 94 -9.12 31.65 -10.47
C GLY A 94 -7.83 31.28 -11.19
N GLU A 95 -7.75 31.65 -12.47
CA GLU A 95 -6.53 31.49 -13.28
C GLU A 95 -5.43 32.42 -12.77
N GLY A 96 -4.19 31.94 -12.70
CA GLY A 96 -3.05 32.76 -12.30
C GLY A 96 -1.96 32.00 -11.57
N LEU A 97 -1.05 32.76 -10.96
CA LEU A 97 0.06 32.28 -10.14
C LEU A 97 -0.16 32.67 -8.69
N ALA A 98 0.10 31.75 -7.77
CA ALA A 98 0.07 32.00 -6.34
C ALA A 98 1.12 31.16 -5.62
N LYS A 99 1.48 31.57 -4.40
CA LYS A 99 2.32 30.79 -3.49
C LYS A 99 1.47 30.32 -2.32
N VAL A 100 1.61 29.05 -1.96
CA VAL A 100 1.10 28.53 -0.69
C VAL A 100 2.25 28.52 0.31
N ARG A 101 2.08 29.25 1.40
CA ARG A 101 3.00 29.25 2.54
C ARG A 101 2.58 28.16 3.52
N VAL A 102 3.54 27.36 3.95
CA VAL A 102 3.37 26.24 4.88
C VAL A 102 4.25 26.48 6.10
N GLU A 103 3.66 26.51 7.29
CA GLU A 103 4.38 26.64 8.55
C GLU A 103 4.14 25.41 9.43
N ALA A 104 5.21 24.74 9.83
CA ALA A 104 5.14 23.56 10.70
C ALA A 104 6.43 23.40 11.50
N ALA A 105 6.32 22.96 12.75
CA ALA A 105 7.47 22.77 13.65
C ALA A 105 8.43 23.99 13.73
N GLY A 106 7.88 25.21 13.68
CA GLY A 106 8.65 26.46 13.71
C GLY A 106 9.42 26.77 12.40
N GLN A 107 9.23 25.96 11.36
CA GLN A 107 9.84 26.13 10.06
C GLN A 107 8.82 26.58 9.02
N VAL A 108 9.32 27.17 7.93
CA VAL A 108 8.52 27.74 6.86
C VAL A 108 8.98 27.18 5.53
N ALA A 109 8.03 26.71 4.73
CA ALA A 109 8.21 26.34 3.33
C ALA A 109 7.21 27.10 2.45
N SER A 110 7.50 27.17 1.16
CA SER A 110 6.60 27.76 0.15
C SER A 110 6.48 26.84 -1.04
N VAL A 111 5.26 26.68 -1.54
CA VAL A 111 4.93 25.88 -2.72
C VAL A 111 4.40 26.81 -3.80
N ASP A 112 4.98 26.73 -4.99
CA ASP A 112 4.51 27.46 -6.16
C ASP A 112 3.28 26.77 -6.76
N VAL A 113 2.25 27.56 -7.06
CA VAL A 113 0.98 27.08 -7.61
C VAL A 113 0.62 27.83 -8.88
N VAL A 114 0.40 27.09 -9.96
CA VAL A 114 -0.09 27.59 -11.24
C VAL A 114 -1.49 27.06 -11.47
N VAL A 115 -2.45 27.94 -11.68
CA VAL A 115 -3.81 27.56 -12.10
C VAL A 115 -3.96 27.90 -13.57
N GLY A 116 -4.13 26.86 -14.39
CA GLY A 116 -4.37 26.98 -15.82
C GLY A 116 -5.71 27.65 -16.14
N PRO A 117 -5.94 27.97 -17.43
CA PRO A 117 -7.09 28.74 -17.85
C PRO A 117 -8.42 28.07 -17.52
N LYS A 118 -9.44 28.89 -17.27
CA LYS A 118 -10.79 28.40 -17.01
C LYS A 118 -11.33 27.68 -18.25
N ALA A 119 -11.46 26.36 -18.19
CA ALA A 119 -12.14 25.60 -19.22
C ALA A 119 -13.63 26.03 -19.28
N SER A 120 -14.00 26.80 -20.30
CA SER A 120 -15.38 27.24 -20.48
C SER A 120 -16.26 26.08 -20.95
N GLY A 121 -17.29 25.74 -20.18
CA GLY A 121 -18.40 24.90 -20.67
C GLY A 121 -18.06 23.45 -21.02
N ALA A 122 -16.97 22.89 -20.48
CA ALA A 122 -16.67 21.48 -20.68
C ALA A 122 -17.77 20.60 -20.07
N ARG A 123 -18.48 19.84 -20.92
CA ARG A 123 -19.43 18.82 -20.50
C ARG A 123 -18.72 17.74 -19.70
N LEU A 124 -19.39 17.21 -18.68
CA LEU A 124 -18.93 16.04 -17.95
C LEU A 124 -18.92 14.84 -18.89
N SER A 125 -17.90 14.01 -18.74
CA SER A 125 -17.71 12.74 -19.43
C SER A 125 -17.96 11.58 -18.48
N PHE A 126 -18.31 10.44 -19.04
CA PHE A 126 -18.42 9.21 -18.26
C PHE A 126 -17.05 8.80 -17.73
N VAL A 127 -16.05 8.78 -18.60
CA VAL A 127 -14.72 8.23 -18.28
C VAL A 127 -14.00 9.09 -17.24
N ALA A 128 -13.81 10.39 -17.47
CA ALA A 128 -13.00 11.20 -16.56
C ALA A 128 -13.74 11.72 -15.31
N ASP A 129 -15.08 11.76 -15.30
CA ASP A 129 -15.84 12.41 -14.22
C ASP A 129 -16.76 11.44 -13.47
N VAL A 130 -17.55 10.62 -14.16
CA VAL A 130 -18.55 9.74 -13.51
C VAL A 130 -17.95 8.42 -13.02
N LEU A 131 -17.14 7.77 -13.85
CA LEU A 131 -16.56 6.46 -13.53
C LEU A 131 -15.70 6.49 -12.25
N PRO A 132 -14.85 7.51 -12.00
CA PRO A 132 -14.15 7.65 -10.72
C PRO A 132 -15.09 7.71 -9.52
N VAL A 133 -16.22 8.41 -9.66
CA VAL A 133 -17.21 8.54 -8.59
C VAL A 133 -17.90 7.20 -8.32
N LEU A 134 -18.24 6.46 -9.37
CA LEU A 134 -18.84 5.12 -9.23
C LEU A 134 -17.87 4.12 -8.59
N GLY A 135 -16.60 4.16 -8.99
CA GLY A 135 -15.53 3.37 -8.38
C GLY A 135 -15.36 3.71 -6.90
N ARG A 136 -15.27 5.01 -6.58
CA ARG A 136 -15.16 5.51 -5.20
C ARG A 136 -16.37 5.14 -4.33
N ALA A 137 -17.56 5.17 -4.89
CA ALA A 137 -18.79 4.76 -4.20
C ALA A 137 -18.87 3.23 -3.98
N GLY A 138 -17.92 2.45 -4.53
CA GLY A 138 -17.84 1.00 -4.40
C GLY A 138 -18.80 0.23 -5.31
N CYS A 139 -19.41 0.88 -6.30
CA CYS A 139 -20.37 0.25 -7.21
C CYS A 139 -19.74 -0.89 -8.03
N SER A 140 -18.48 -0.70 -8.46
CA SER A 140 -17.70 -1.63 -9.28
C SER A 140 -16.83 -2.60 -8.45
N ASN A 141 -17.11 -2.78 -7.16
CA ASN A 141 -16.37 -3.72 -6.32
C ASN A 141 -16.91 -5.14 -6.46
N GLY A 142 -16.06 -6.15 -6.26
CA GLY A 142 -16.42 -7.58 -6.43
C GLY A 142 -17.57 -8.06 -5.55
N GLY A 143 -17.91 -7.33 -4.48
CA GLY A 143 -19.07 -7.61 -3.63
C GLY A 143 -20.41 -7.02 -4.13
N CYS A 144 -20.41 -6.18 -5.17
CA CYS A 144 -21.58 -5.47 -5.68
C CYS A 144 -21.86 -5.83 -7.16
N HIS A 145 -21.77 -4.87 -8.08
CA HIS A 145 -22.11 -5.08 -9.48
C HIS A 145 -20.99 -5.69 -10.33
N ALA A 146 -19.78 -5.83 -9.76
CA ALA A 146 -18.67 -6.50 -10.42
C ALA A 146 -18.51 -7.99 -10.04
N LYS A 147 -19.57 -8.61 -9.55
CA LYS A 147 -19.64 -10.08 -9.41
C LYS A 147 -19.61 -10.72 -10.80
N PRO A 148 -19.12 -11.97 -10.95
CA PRO A 148 -19.04 -12.64 -12.25
C PRO A 148 -20.35 -12.72 -13.07
N LYS A 149 -21.52 -12.58 -12.44
CA LYS A 149 -22.84 -12.55 -13.10
C LYS A 149 -23.56 -11.20 -12.98
N GLY A 150 -22.88 -10.15 -12.50
CA GLY A 150 -23.50 -8.91 -12.06
C GLY A 150 -24.43 -9.12 -10.86
N GLN A 151 -25.30 -8.14 -10.62
CA GLN A 151 -26.37 -8.19 -9.60
C GLN A 151 -27.68 -7.70 -10.23
N ASN A 152 -28.72 -8.53 -10.19
CA ASN A 152 -30.08 -8.19 -10.67
C ASN A 152 -30.11 -7.64 -12.11
N GLY A 153 -29.35 -8.29 -13.01
CA GLY A 153 -29.26 -7.89 -14.41
C GLY A 153 -28.42 -6.64 -14.67
N PHE A 154 -27.65 -6.16 -13.69
CA PHE A 154 -26.72 -5.03 -13.83
C PHE A 154 -25.29 -5.46 -13.50
N SER A 155 -24.39 -5.37 -14.49
CA SER A 155 -23.00 -5.84 -14.42
C SER A 155 -22.00 -4.77 -14.78
N LEU A 156 -21.13 -4.42 -13.83
CA LEU A 156 -19.99 -3.53 -14.05
C LEU A 156 -18.69 -4.33 -14.08
N SER A 157 -17.68 -3.79 -14.74
CA SER A 157 -16.33 -4.31 -14.75
C SER A 157 -15.69 -4.20 -13.36
N VAL A 158 -14.86 -5.18 -13.00
CA VAL A 158 -14.16 -5.19 -11.69
C VAL A 158 -13.23 -4.00 -11.61
N PHE A 159 -13.41 -3.18 -10.57
CA PHE A 159 -12.63 -1.97 -10.30
C PHE A 159 -12.61 -0.97 -11.47
N SER A 160 -13.67 -0.93 -12.29
CA SER A 160 -13.78 -0.02 -13.45
C SER A 160 -12.74 -0.27 -14.55
N PHE A 161 -12.34 -1.53 -14.76
CA PHE A 161 -11.32 -1.93 -15.74
C PHE A 161 -11.78 -1.80 -17.22
N ASP A 162 -13.08 -1.87 -17.52
CA ASP A 162 -13.63 -1.70 -18.88
C ASP A 162 -14.69 -0.58 -18.91
N PRO A 163 -14.26 0.69 -19.08
CA PRO A 163 -15.16 1.84 -19.14
C PRO A 163 -16.21 1.76 -20.26
N ALA A 164 -15.89 1.11 -21.38
CA ALA A 164 -16.80 1.03 -22.53
C ALA A 164 -17.93 0.03 -22.26
N ALA A 165 -17.63 -1.11 -21.63
CA ALA A 165 -18.65 -2.02 -21.13
C ALA A 165 -19.53 -1.35 -20.05
N ASP A 166 -18.92 -0.68 -19.08
CA ASP A 166 -19.64 -0.02 -17.97
C ASP A 166 -20.60 1.06 -18.48
N PHE A 167 -20.16 1.88 -19.44
CA PHE A 167 -21.02 2.89 -20.05
C PHE A 167 -22.21 2.26 -20.79
N ARG A 168 -21.99 1.19 -21.55
CA ARG A 168 -23.06 0.50 -22.27
C ARG A 168 -24.10 -0.05 -21.29
N GLU A 169 -23.64 -0.66 -20.20
CA GLU A 169 -24.50 -1.21 -19.16
C GLU A 169 -25.36 -0.13 -18.48
N ILE A 170 -24.77 1.04 -18.22
CA ILE A 170 -25.48 2.13 -17.55
C ILE A 170 -26.44 2.85 -18.51
N VAL A 171 -26.01 3.14 -19.74
CA VAL A 171 -26.72 4.07 -20.64
C VAL A 171 -27.59 3.35 -21.67
N LYS A 172 -27.17 2.18 -22.16
CA LYS A 172 -27.82 1.53 -23.31
C LYS A 172 -28.58 0.27 -22.94
N ASP A 173 -28.07 -0.51 -21.99
CA ASP A 173 -28.63 -1.79 -21.63
C ASP A 173 -30.08 -1.66 -21.09
N GLU A 174 -30.88 -2.72 -21.31
CA GLU A 174 -32.30 -2.77 -20.99
C GLU A 174 -33.08 -1.50 -21.43
N ARG A 175 -32.77 -0.98 -22.63
CA ARG A 175 -33.37 0.24 -23.22
C ARG A 175 -33.11 1.50 -22.40
N GLY A 176 -31.98 1.58 -21.70
CA GLY A 176 -31.54 2.76 -20.97
C GLY A 176 -32.28 3.00 -19.66
N ARG A 177 -32.94 1.98 -19.08
CA ARG A 177 -33.80 2.14 -17.88
C ARG A 177 -33.10 2.65 -16.61
N ARG A 178 -31.75 2.74 -16.61
CA ARG A 178 -30.96 3.17 -15.46
C ARG A 178 -30.73 4.68 -15.41
N VAL A 179 -30.93 5.36 -16.52
CA VAL A 179 -30.73 6.81 -16.68
C VAL A 179 -31.98 7.46 -17.26
N PHE A 180 -32.40 8.59 -16.69
CA PHE A 180 -33.58 9.33 -17.14
C PHE A 180 -33.23 10.82 -17.35
N PRO A 181 -32.76 11.20 -18.55
CA PRO A 181 -32.25 12.56 -18.81
C PRO A 181 -33.25 13.69 -18.60
N ALA A 182 -34.54 13.43 -18.84
CA ALA A 182 -35.60 14.43 -18.66
C ALA A 182 -35.82 14.79 -17.18
N LEU A 183 -35.52 13.88 -16.27
CA LEU A 183 -35.59 14.11 -14.83
C LEU A 183 -34.46 13.32 -14.14
N PRO A 184 -33.22 13.84 -14.16
CA PRO A 184 -32.03 13.09 -13.76
C PRO A 184 -32.13 12.46 -12.37
N ALA A 185 -32.72 13.16 -11.40
CA ALA A 185 -32.94 12.68 -10.04
C ALA A 185 -33.78 11.38 -9.96
N GLU A 186 -34.61 11.09 -10.96
CA GLU A 186 -35.41 9.86 -11.04
C GLU A 186 -34.65 8.67 -11.67
N SER A 187 -33.42 8.88 -12.12
CA SER A 187 -32.56 7.81 -12.65
C SER A 187 -32.28 6.77 -11.57
N LEU A 188 -32.43 5.48 -11.87
CA LEU A 188 -32.06 4.40 -10.93
C LEU A 188 -30.59 4.49 -10.50
N LEU A 189 -29.72 4.99 -11.39
CA LEU A 189 -28.30 5.26 -11.09
C LEU A 189 -28.10 6.24 -9.92
N LEU A 190 -29.08 7.11 -9.63
CA LEU A 190 -29.08 8.02 -8.47
C LEU A 190 -29.98 7.53 -7.34
N LYS A 191 -31.18 7.02 -7.64
CA LYS A 191 -32.15 6.62 -6.61
C LYS A 191 -31.68 5.43 -5.76
N LYS A 192 -31.02 4.44 -6.38
CA LYS A 192 -30.53 3.24 -5.67
C LYS A 192 -29.41 3.58 -4.67
N PRO A 193 -28.30 4.23 -5.07
CA PRO A 193 -27.23 4.55 -4.12
C PRO A 193 -27.60 5.60 -3.09
N THR A 194 -28.64 6.41 -3.30
CA THR A 194 -29.14 7.37 -2.28
C THR A 194 -30.22 6.80 -1.37
N LEU A 195 -30.65 5.55 -1.60
CA LEU A 195 -31.80 4.90 -0.94
C LEU A 195 -33.15 5.61 -1.15
N ALA A 196 -33.29 6.43 -2.19
CA ALA A 196 -34.61 6.91 -2.62
C ALA A 196 -35.51 5.77 -3.14
N VAL A 197 -34.90 4.64 -3.53
CA VAL A 197 -35.56 3.33 -3.69
C VAL A 197 -34.70 2.27 -3.02
N GLU A 198 -35.31 1.14 -2.64
CA GLU A 198 -34.61 0.05 -1.97
C GLU A 198 -33.41 -0.46 -2.77
N HIS A 199 -32.27 -0.63 -2.10
CA HIS A 199 -31.02 -1.09 -2.69
C HIS A 199 -30.30 -2.01 -1.71
N GLU A 200 -30.13 -3.29 -2.08
CA GLU A 200 -29.44 -4.31 -1.26
C GLU A 200 -28.00 -3.89 -0.92
N GLY A 201 -27.34 -3.16 -1.83
CA GLY A 201 -25.99 -2.64 -1.59
C GLY A 201 -25.92 -1.51 -0.58
N GLY A 202 -27.04 -1.06 0.00
CA GLY A 202 -27.12 0.02 0.97
C GLY A 202 -26.89 1.41 0.37
N LYS A 203 -26.77 2.41 1.24
CA LYS A 203 -26.47 3.80 0.84
C LYS A 203 -25.02 3.92 0.40
N ARG A 204 -24.79 4.51 -0.77
CA ARG A 204 -23.47 4.74 -1.38
C ARG A 204 -23.22 6.20 -1.75
N LEU A 205 -24.28 7.00 -1.85
CA LEU A 205 -24.21 8.42 -2.16
C LEU A 205 -25.15 9.22 -1.25
N GLU A 206 -24.74 10.43 -0.92
CA GLU A 206 -25.57 11.43 -0.26
C GLU A 206 -26.21 12.36 -1.28
N VAL A 207 -27.51 12.63 -1.15
CA VAL A 207 -28.22 13.58 -2.03
C VAL A 207 -27.59 14.96 -1.88
N GLY A 208 -27.27 15.61 -3.00
CA GLY A 208 -26.63 16.93 -3.01
C GLY A 208 -25.13 16.92 -2.70
N SER A 209 -24.52 15.76 -2.43
CA SER A 209 -23.06 15.66 -2.34
C SER A 209 -22.38 16.00 -3.67
N PRO A 210 -21.08 16.39 -3.67
CA PRO A 210 -20.33 16.62 -4.91
C PRO A 210 -20.38 15.41 -5.87
N PHE A 211 -20.32 14.19 -5.33
CA PHE A 211 -20.41 12.95 -6.10
C PHE A 211 -21.79 12.75 -6.73
N TYR A 212 -22.86 12.99 -5.98
CA TYR A 212 -24.22 12.99 -6.52
C TYR A 212 -24.36 14.00 -7.66
N GLN A 213 -23.85 15.23 -7.46
CA GLN A 213 -23.99 16.30 -8.43
C GLN A 213 -23.26 16.00 -9.74
N ILE A 214 -22.09 15.37 -9.70
CA ILE A 214 -21.36 14.94 -10.91
C ILE A 214 -22.22 13.99 -11.75
N ILE A 215 -22.80 12.97 -11.13
CA ILE A 215 -23.63 11.99 -11.86
C ILE A 215 -24.91 12.66 -12.36
N HIS A 216 -25.57 13.46 -11.53
CA HIS A 216 -26.76 14.22 -11.89
C HIS A 216 -26.53 15.12 -13.10
N ASP A 217 -25.47 15.92 -13.08
CA ASP A 217 -25.16 16.86 -14.14
C ASP A 217 -24.67 16.17 -15.40
N TRP A 218 -23.96 15.05 -15.29
CA TRP A 218 -23.63 14.25 -16.47
C TRP A 218 -24.88 13.69 -17.16
N ILE A 219 -25.86 13.21 -16.39
CA ILE A 219 -27.15 12.76 -16.93
C ILE A 219 -27.89 13.91 -17.61
N SER A 220 -27.99 15.07 -16.94
CA SER A 220 -28.67 16.27 -17.47
C SER A 220 -28.01 16.82 -18.73
N GLN A 221 -26.68 16.67 -18.82
CA GLN A 221 -25.89 17.07 -19.98
C GLN A 221 -25.91 16.02 -21.10
N GLY A 222 -26.69 14.95 -21.02
CA GLY A 222 -26.85 13.97 -22.11
C GLY A 222 -25.80 12.87 -22.15
N MET A 223 -25.18 12.54 -21.01
CA MET A 223 -24.40 11.32 -20.77
C MET A 223 -23.27 11.09 -21.77
N LEU A 224 -22.43 12.10 -21.98
CA LEU A 224 -21.29 11.99 -22.89
C LEU A 224 -20.34 10.87 -22.41
N TYR A 225 -19.93 9.97 -23.30
CA TYR A 225 -18.97 8.92 -22.94
C TYR A 225 -17.59 9.51 -22.64
N ARG A 226 -17.03 10.26 -23.61
CA ARG A 226 -15.70 10.87 -23.55
C ARG A 226 -15.70 12.21 -24.29
N ARG A 227 -14.94 13.19 -23.80
CA ARG A 227 -14.71 14.46 -24.51
C ARG A 227 -13.72 14.28 -25.67
N ALA A 228 -13.80 15.17 -26.67
CA ALA A 228 -12.78 15.23 -27.71
C ALA A 228 -11.44 15.65 -27.10
N GLY A 229 -10.36 14.90 -27.37
CA GLY A 229 -9.04 15.15 -26.80
C GLY A 229 -8.94 14.89 -25.28
N GLU A 230 -9.89 14.15 -24.70
CA GLU A 230 -9.78 13.74 -23.29
C GLU A 230 -8.60 12.77 -23.12
N PRO A 231 -7.59 13.11 -22.30
CA PRO A 231 -6.39 12.31 -22.23
C PRO A 231 -6.65 11.01 -21.47
N GLU A 232 -6.07 9.92 -21.95
CA GLU A 232 -6.20 8.60 -21.33
C GLU A 232 -5.37 8.48 -20.04
N LEU A 233 -5.90 7.74 -19.07
CA LEU A 233 -5.20 7.40 -17.83
C LEU A 233 -4.13 6.36 -18.13
N VAL A 234 -2.87 6.70 -17.85
CA VAL A 234 -1.73 5.79 -18.04
C VAL A 234 -1.42 5.02 -16.76
N GLY A 235 -1.68 5.61 -15.59
CA GLY A 235 -1.45 4.95 -14.32
C GLY A 235 -1.62 5.86 -13.11
N ILE A 236 -1.42 5.30 -11.93
CA ILE A 236 -1.42 6.04 -10.67
C ILE A 236 -0.11 5.82 -9.91
N SER A 237 0.21 6.77 -9.03
CA SER A 237 1.22 6.63 -7.99
C SER A 237 0.65 7.06 -6.66
N VAL A 238 1.16 6.46 -5.57
CA VAL A 238 0.86 6.86 -4.20
C VAL A 238 2.14 7.38 -3.55
N PHE A 239 2.03 8.46 -2.78
CA PHE A 239 3.12 8.99 -1.98
C PHE A 239 2.65 9.16 -0.52
N PRO A 240 3.47 8.76 0.48
CA PRO A 240 4.68 7.95 0.33
C PRO A 240 4.38 6.53 -0.18
N ASN A 241 5.23 5.99 -1.07
CA ASN A 241 5.06 4.63 -1.61
C ASN A 241 5.74 3.56 -0.74
N GLU A 242 6.80 3.90 -0.03
CA GLU A 242 7.46 3.04 0.96
C GLU A 242 8.09 3.93 2.03
N GLN A 243 7.72 3.71 3.30
CA GLN A 243 8.23 4.53 4.39
C GLN A 243 8.22 3.81 5.74
N ARG A 244 9.17 4.18 6.61
CA ARG A 244 9.29 3.70 7.99
C ARG A 244 8.67 4.70 8.97
N TYR A 245 7.86 4.19 9.88
CA TYR A 245 7.10 4.99 10.84
C TYR A 245 7.29 4.52 12.28
N PRO A 246 7.22 5.45 13.26
CA PRO A 246 7.02 5.07 14.65
C PRO A 246 5.66 4.37 14.84
N LYS A 247 5.51 3.63 15.93
CA LYS A 247 4.21 3.05 16.33
C LYS A 247 3.21 4.16 16.67
N SER A 248 1.93 3.89 16.43
CA SER A 248 0.82 4.76 16.87
C SER A 248 0.87 6.20 16.34
N VAL A 249 1.32 6.37 15.10
CA VAL A 249 1.28 7.65 14.38
C VAL A 249 0.27 7.60 13.24
N GLU A 250 -0.07 8.77 12.74
CA GLU A 250 -0.90 8.96 11.56
C GLU A 250 -0.04 9.39 10.37
N GLN A 251 -0.40 8.93 9.17
CA GLN A 251 0.23 9.33 7.91
C GLN A 251 -0.83 9.47 6.81
N GLN A 252 -0.88 10.63 6.18
CA GLN A 252 -1.74 10.88 5.04
C GLN A 252 -1.09 10.41 3.74
N LEU A 253 -1.82 9.67 2.91
CA LEU A 253 -1.39 9.32 1.56
C LEU A 253 -1.91 10.35 0.54
N VAL A 254 -1.15 10.56 -0.53
CA VAL A 254 -1.55 11.31 -1.72
C VAL A 254 -1.48 10.40 -2.93
N VAL A 255 -2.57 10.33 -3.69
CA VAL A 255 -2.69 9.52 -4.91
C VAL A 255 -2.71 10.45 -6.11
N THR A 256 -1.77 10.24 -7.03
CA THR A 256 -1.62 11.03 -8.26
C THR A 256 -1.90 10.17 -9.47
N ALA A 257 -2.89 10.56 -10.28
CA ALA A 257 -3.12 10.00 -11.60
C ALA A 257 -2.22 10.68 -12.64
N ARG A 258 -1.68 9.90 -13.58
CA ARG A 258 -0.89 10.39 -14.73
C ARG A 258 -1.60 10.06 -16.02
N PHE A 259 -1.65 11.03 -16.93
CA PHE A 259 -2.34 10.92 -18.20
C PHE A 259 -1.35 10.93 -19.38
N GLU A 260 -1.81 10.49 -20.56
CA GLU A 260 -0.98 10.36 -21.76
C GLU A 260 -0.40 11.68 -22.27
N ASP A 261 -1.07 12.80 -21.97
CA ASP A 261 -0.64 14.16 -22.30
C ASP A 261 0.42 14.70 -21.32
N GLY A 262 0.88 13.87 -20.38
CA GLY A 262 1.82 14.22 -19.32
C GLY A 262 1.19 14.97 -18.15
N SER A 263 -0.10 15.30 -18.21
CA SER A 263 -0.78 15.95 -17.10
C SER A 263 -0.95 15.00 -15.91
N THR A 264 -1.05 15.58 -14.72
CA THR A 264 -1.25 14.84 -13.47
C THR A 264 -2.41 15.42 -12.67
N ARG A 265 -3.08 14.58 -11.88
CA ARG A 265 -4.18 15.02 -11.00
C ARG A 265 -4.11 14.31 -9.66
N ASP A 266 -4.35 15.07 -8.58
CA ASP A 266 -4.64 14.49 -7.27
C ASP A 266 -6.01 13.81 -7.31
N VAL A 267 -5.99 12.49 -7.16
CA VAL A 267 -7.17 11.63 -7.13
C VAL A 267 -7.36 10.94 -5.78
N THR A 268 -6.69 11.42 -4.72
CA THR A 268 -6.73 10.83 -3.36
C THR A 268 -8.17 10.60 -2.89
N HIS A 269 -9.02 11.63 -3.04
CA HIS A 269 -10.44 11.58 -2.65
C HIS A 269 -11.34 10.69 -3.51
N LEU A 270 -10.83 10.20 -4.65
CA LEU A 270 -11.54 9.30 -5.57
C LEU A 270 -10.94 7.89 -5.54
N ALA A 271 -9.80 7.70 -4.88
CA ALA A 271 -9.16 6.41 -4.78
C ALA A 271 -9.90 5.51 -3.78
N ASP A 272 -9.82 4.20 -4.03
CA ASP A 272 -10.21 3.15 -3.08
C ASP A 272 -8.95 2.66 -2.35
N PHE A 273 -9.05 2.49 -1.03
CA PHE A 273 -7.95 2.09 -0.17
C PHE A 273 -8.30 0.81 0.58
N SER A 274 -7.35 -0.14 0.62
CA SER A 274 -7.50 -1.36 1.41
C SER A 274 -6.17 -1.78 2.04
N ALA A 275 -6.17 -2.09 3.33
CA ALA A 275 -5.02 -2.67 4.03
C ALA A 275 -5.06 -4.20 3.98
N ASN A 276 -3.91 -4.85 3.77
CA ASN A 276 -3.78 -6.30 3.90
C ASN A 276 -3.69 -6.74 5.38
N GLU A 277 -2.99 -5.99 6.22
CA GLU A 277 -2.72 -6.31 7.62
C GLU A 277 -3.08 -5.13 8.53
N LYS A 278 -4.35 -5.08 8.95
CA LYS A 278 -4.92 -3.92 9.65
C LYS A 278 -4.31 -3.67 11.03
N GLU A 279 -3.74 -4.69 11.68
CA GLU A 279 -3.07 -4.54 12.97
C GLU A 279 -1.74 -3.78 12.85
N ILE A 280 -1.11 -3.79 11.67
CA ILE A 280 0.12 -3.04 11.39
C ILE A 280 -0.19 -1.64 10.88
N ALA A 281 -1.12 -1.53 9.93
CA ALA A 281 -1.52 -0.26 9.34
C ALA A 281 -2.96 -0.35 8.83
N GLU A 282 -3.85 0.44 9.42
CA GLU A 282 -5.20 0.65 8.90
C GLU A 282 -5.22 1.92 8.04
N VAL A 283 -6.03 1.95 6.99
CA VAL A 283 -6.23 3.14 6.15
C VAL A 283 -7.71 3.45 6.09
N ASP A 284 -8.06 4.71 6.27
CA ASP A 284 -9.42 5.17 6.10
C ASP A 284 -9.72 5.58 4.66
N GLU A 285 -10.97 5.94 4.42
CA GLU A 285 -11.43 6.30 3.09
C GLU A 285 -10.78 7.58 2.55
N THR A 286 -10.19 8.43 3.39
CA THR A 286 -9.52 9.67 2.98
C THR A 286 -8.05 9.44 2.63
N GLY A 287 -7.57 8.20 2.74
CA GLY A 287 -6.16 7.84 2.58
C GLY A 287 -5.34 8.16 3.83
N MET A 288 -5.97 8.36 4.98
CA MET A 288 -5.26 8.51 6.25
C MET A 288 -4.94 7.14 6.84
N VAL A 289 -3.66 6.85 6.96
CA VAL A 289 -3.11 5.63 7.55
C VAL A 289 -2.88 5.81 9.04
N ARG A 290 -3.46 4.92 9.85
CA ARG A 290 -3.15 4.77 11.28
C ARG A 290 -2.19 3.61 11.46
N VAL A 291 -0.97 3.94 11.88
CA VAL A 291 0.07 2.94 12.15
C VAL A 291 -0.21 2.28 13.50
N GLY A 292 -0.20 0.95 13.50
CA GLY A 292 -0.48 0.12 14.65
C GLY A 292 0.63 0.10 15.70
N ARG A 293 0.56 -0.89 16.59
CA ARG A 293 1.49 -1.07 17.71
C ARG A 293 2.48 -2.22 17.49
N LEU A 294 2.19 -3.11 16.55
CA LEU A 294 3.02 -4.25 16.21
C LEU A 294 4.16 -3.82 15.30
N SER A 295 5.31 -4.48 15.46
CA SER A 295 6.51 -4.23 14.63
C SER A 295 6.52 -5.22 13.48
N ASP A 296 6.10 -4.78 12.31
CA ASP A 296 6.09 -5.57 11.09
C ASP A 296 5.90 -4.64 9.88
N GLU A 297 5.53 -5.19 8.72
CA GLU A 297 5.13 -4.45 7.54
C GLU A 297 3.68 -4.68 7.13
N GLY A 298 2.99 -3.57 6.89
CA GLY A 298 1.70 -3.53 6.23
C GLY A 298 1.82 -3.00 4.80
N VAL A 299 0.89 -3.43 3.94
CA VAL A 299 0.73 -2.93 2.59
C VAL A 299 -0.67 -2.34 2.45
N ILE A 300 -0.71 -1.06 2.09
CA ILE A 300 -1.92 -0.38 1.65
C ILE A 300 -2.00 -0.50 0.13
N VAL A 301 -3.05 -1.16 -0.36
CA VAL A 301 -3.38 -1.22 -1.78
C VAL A 301 -4.30 -0.05 -2.12
N VAL A 302 -3.93 0.68 -3.17
CA VAL A 302 -4.65 1.85 -3.67
C VAL A 302 -5.17 1.54 -5.06
N ARG A 303 -6.45 1.79 -5.33
CA ARG A 303 -7.08 1.56 -6.63
C ARG A 303 -7.74 2.82 -7.17
N TYR A 304 -7.66 3.02 -8.47
CA TYR A 304 -8.34 4.11 -9.17
C TYR A 304 -8.49 3.74 -10.65
N MET A 305 -9.74 3.61 -11.13
CA MET A 305 -10.06 3.35 -12.55
C MET A 305 -9.24 2.20 -13.18
N GLY A 306 -9.32 1.00 -12.60
CA GLY A 306 -8.59 -0.18 -13.07
C GLY A 306 -7.08 -0.19 -12.74
N GLN A 307 -6.51 0.93 -12.30
CA GLN A 307 -5.11 1.04 -11.92
C GLN A 307 -4.89 0.70 -10.44
N VAL A 308 -3.73 0.14 -10.13
CA VAL A 308 -3.33 -0.26 -8.78
C VAL A 308 -1.96 0.31 -8.42
N ALA A 309 -1.85 0.91 -7.25
CA ALA A 309 -0.58 1.25 -6.61
C ALA A 309 -0.54 0.68 -5.18
N ARG A 310 0.66 0.71 -4.57
CA ARG A 310 0.87 0.21 -3.21
C ARG A 310 1.69 1.18 -2.40
N ALA A 311 1.30 1.39 -1.15
CA ALA A 311 2.09 2.06 -0.13
C ALA A 311 2.52 1.02 0.92
N ARG A 312 3.83 0.92 1.14
CA ARG A 312 4.44 -0.01 2.08
C ARG A 312 4.76 0.72 3.39
N ILE A 313 4.17 0.23 4.47
CA ILE A 313 4.28 0.81 5.81
C ILE A 313 5.15 -0.14 6.64
N THR A 314 6.35 0.31 6.99
CA THR A 314 7.26 -0.48 7.83
C THR A 314 7.28 0.09 9.25
N VAL A 315 6.97 -0.75 10.24
CA VAL A 315 7.06 -0.42 11.66
C VAL A 315 8.23 -1.21 12.25
N PRO A 316 9.42 -0.61 12.41
CA PRO A 316 10.57 -1.31 12.94
C PRO A 316 10.38 -1.68 14.41
N THR A 317 11.16 -2.66 14.88
CA THR A 317 11.26 -2.94 16.30
C THR A 317 11.95 -1.80 17.04
N ASP A 318 11.81 -1.78 18.36
CA ASP A 318 12.48 -0.79 19.20
C ASP A 318 14.00 -1.07 19.32
N ARG A 319 14.46 -2.22 18.80
CA ARG A 319 15.88 -2.58 18.76
C ARG A 319 16.51 -1.98 17.51
N GLN A 320 17.63 -1.30 17.70
CA GLN A 320 18.46 -0.83 16.60
C GLN A 320 19.80 -1.54 16.63
N PHE A 321 20.18 -2.08 15.49
CA PHE A 321 21.49 -2.67 15.26
C PHE A 321 22.24 -1.78 14.27
N ASN A 322 23.55 -1.62 14.48
CA ASN A 322 24.37 -0.86 13.55
C ASN A 322 24.68 -1.69 12.30
N ASP A 323 25.11 -1.02 11.23
CA ASP A 323 25.39 -1.66 9.95
C ASP A 323 26.51 -2.72 10.03
N ALA A 324 27.44 -2.58 10.99
CA ALA A 324 28.51 -3.55 11.19
C ALA A 324 28.00 -4.92 11.66
N VAL A 325 26.92 -4.96 12.46
CA VAL A 325 26.27 -6.22 12.86
C VAL A 325 25.74 -6.96 11.62
N TYR A 326 25.06 -6.26 10.71
CA TYR A 326 24.53 -6.85 9.47
C TYR A 326 25.64 -7.22 8.47
N ALA A 327 26.72 -6.43 8.42
CA ALA A 327 27.87 -6.74 7.58
C ALA A 327 28.54 -8.05 8.01
N GLY A 328 28.58 -8.34 9.32
CA GLY A 328 29.17 -9.56 9.89
C GLY A 328 28.31 -10.82 9.76
N LEU A 329 27.07 -10.74 9.25
CA LEU A 329 26.24 -11.93 9.06
C LEU A 329 26.78 -12.82 7.92
N PRO A 330 26.71 -14.16 8.07
CA PRO A 330 27.16 -15.09 7.03
C PRO A 330 26.30 -14.97 5.77
N ARG A 331 26.92 -14.97 4.58
CA ARG A 331 26.20 -14.93 3.29
C ARG A 331 26.50 -16.19 2.50
N ASN A 332 25.50 -17.04 2.34
CA ASN A 332 25.62 -18.29 1.60
C ASN A 332 25.18 -18.10 0.15
N ASN A 333 24.20 -17.21 -0.10
CA ASN A 333 23.71 -16.89 -1.44
C ASN A 333 23.09 -15.48 -1.48
N PHE A 334 22.66 -15.06 -2.68
CA PHE A 334 22.07 -13.74 -2.90
C PHE A 334 20.73 -13.50 -2.16
N ILE A 335 20.03 -14.55 -1.74
CA ILE A 335 18.78 -14.44 -0.97
C ILE A 335 19.08 -13.92 0.43
N ASP A 336 20.23 -14.30 1.02
CA ASP A 336 20.65 -13.78 2.33
C ASP A 336 20.79 -12.25 2.30
N ASP A 337 21.33 -11.68 1.22
CA ASP A 337 21.42 -10.22 1.06
C ASP A 337 20.05 -9.54 1.01
N LEU A 338 19.08 -10.16 0.31
CA LEU A 338 17.70 -9.67 0.25
C LEU A 338 17.02 -9.76 1.63
N ALA A 339 17.23 -10.87 2.35
CA ALA A 339 16.71 -11.08 3.70
C ALA A 339 17.34 -10.11 4.72
N TYR A 340 18.64 -9.86 4.66
CA TYR A 340 19.34 -8.97 5.59
C TYR A 340 18.99 -7.51 5.36
N THR A 341 18.85 -7.09 4.09
CA THR A 341 18.29 -5.77 3.76
C THR A 341 16.92 -5.58 4.41
N ARG A 342 16.11 -6.65 4.42
CA ARG A 342 14.79 -6.64 5.03
C ARG A 342 14.85 -6.59 6.56
N PHE A 343 15.69 -7.41 7.18
CA PHE A 343 15.87 -7.43 8.63
C PHE A 343 16.41 -6.11 9.15
N GLN A 344 17.35 -5.47 8.45
CA GLN A 344 17.86 -4.15 8.81
C GLN A 344 16.77 -3.09 8.81
N LYS A 345 15.88 -3.08 7.81
CA LYS A 345 14.72 -2.16 7.79
C LYS A 345 13.80 -2.34 9.00
N LEU A 346 13.61 -3.58 9.44
CA LEU A 346 12.76 -3.95 10.58
C LEU A 346 13.48 -3.89 11.93
N GLY A 347 14.81 -3.75 11.98
CA GLY A 347 15.58 -3.87 13.22
C GLY A 347 15.54 -5.29 13.78
N LEU A 348 15.69 -6.30 12.92
CA LEU A 348 15.71 -7.72 13.27
C LEU A 348 17.09 -8.33 13.01
N LEU A 349 17.35 -9.47 13.62
CA LEU A 349 18.47 -10.36 13.28
C LEU A 349 17.90 -11.74 12.93
N PRO A 350 18.59 -12.53 12.09
CA PRO A 350 18.19 -13.92 11.86
C PRO A 350 18.16 -14.68 13.19
N SER A 351 17.25 -15.67 13.27
CA SER A 351 17.25 -16.61 14.38
C SER A 351 18.52 -17.46 14.39
N GLU A 352 18.82 -18.06 15.53
CA GLU A 352 19.92 -19.02 15.65
C GLU A 352 19.73 -20.19 14.67
N ALA A 353 20.84 -20.75 14.21
CA ALA A 353 20.82 -21.90 13.34
C ALA A 353 20.12 -23.07 14.04
N CYS A 354 19.18 -23.72 13.34
CA CYS A 354 18.53 -24.91 13.86
C CYS A 354 19.51 -26.10 13.96
N SER A 355 19.15 -27.07 14.79
CA SER A 355 19.89 -28.33 14.87
C SER A 355 19.79 -29.15 13.58
N ASP A 356 20.72 -30.09 13.37
CA ASP A 356 20.73 -30.94 12.18
C ASP A 356 19.48 -31.81 12.05
N SER A 357 18.95 -32.32 13.16
CA SER A 357 17.72 -33.11 13.16
C SER A 357 16.51 -32.27 12.72
N GLU A 358 16.42 -31.03 13.19
CA GLU A 358 15.37 -30.09 12.76
C GLU A 358 15.53 -29.67 11.31
N PHE A 359 16.76 -29.35 10.89
CA PHE A 359 17.06 -29.00 9.51
C PHE A 359 16.64 -30.11 8.55
N MET A 360 17.10 -31.34 8.79
CA MET A 360 16.79 -32.49 7.93
C MET A 360 15.29 -32.74 7.85
N ARG A 361 14.59 -32.74 8.99
CA ARG A 361 13.14 -32.95 9.00
C ARG A 361 12.41 -31.88 8.17
N ARG A 362 12.79 -30.60 8.32
CA ARG A 362 12.19 -29.50 7.57
C ARG A 362 12.52 -29.59 6.08
N ALA A 363 13.77 -29.84 5.73
CA ALA A 363 14.20 -29.97 4.34
C ALA A 363 13.43 -31.07 3.59
N PHE A 364 13.32 -32.27 4.17
CA PHE A 364 12.53 -33.36 3.56
C PHE A 364 11.05 -32.99 3.35
N ILE A 365 10.40 -32.44 4.39
CA ILE A 365 8.98 -32.09 4.32
C ILE A 365 8.75 -30.93 3.34
N ASP A 366 9.57 -29.88 3.40
CA ASP A 366 9.34 -28.65 2.65
C ASP A 366 9.67 -28.81 1.16
N VAL A 367 10.68 -29.63 0.84
CA VAL A 367 11.21 -29.84 -0.52
C VAL A 367 10.45 -30.97 -1.23
N ILE A 368 10.29 -32.13 -0.59
CA ILE A 368 9.71 -33.34 -1.23
C ILE A 368 8.45 -33.89 -0.56
N GLY A 369 7.95 -33.25 0.51
CA GLY A 369 6.67 -33.62 1.13
C GLY A 369 6.69 -34.88 2.02
N PHE A 370 7.85 -35.50 2.23
CA PHE A 370 8.00 -36.75 2.99
C PHE A 370 8.79 -36.56 4.29
N LEU A 371 8.73 -37.57 5.17
CA LEU A 371 9.65 -37.67 6.29
C LEU A 371 10.92 -38.43 5.86
N PRO A 372 12.09 -38.13 6.44
CA PRO A 372 13.29 -38.91 6.18
C PRO A 372 13.13 -40.34 6.70
N GLU A 373 13.60 -41.32 5.92
CA GLU A 373 13.62 -42.71 6.39
C GLU A 373 14.57 -42.87 7.59
N PRO A 374 14.30 -43.79 8.55
CA PRO A 374 15.13 -43.92 9.74
C PRO A 374 16.62 -44.20 9.46
N GLY A 375 16.92 -44.89 8.35
CA GLY A 375 18.29 -45.15 7.91
C GLY A 375 19.00 -43.90 7.39
N GLU A 376 18.29 -43.05 6.64
CA GLU A 376 18.81 -41.76 6.16
C GLU A 376 19.04 -40.80 7.30
N ALA A 377 18.09 -40.73 8.24
CA ALA A 377 18.21 -39.91 9.43
C ALA A 377 19.46 -40.25 10.24
N ARG A 378 19.71 -41.55 10.49
CA ARG A 378 20.90 -41.98 11.20
C ARG A 378 22.20 -41.62 10.46
N ARG A 379 22.24 -41.77 9.14
CA ARG A 379 23.41 -41.42 8.33
C ARG A 379 23.71 -39.93 8.40
N PHE A 380 22.71 -39.09 8.13
CA PHE A 380 22.88 -37.63 8.14
C PHE A 380 23.28 -37.08 9.51
N LEU A 381 22.73 -37.65 10.59
CA LEU A 381 23.05 -37.22 11.95
C LEU A 381 24.44 -37.68 12.42
N ALA A 382 24.97 -38.77 11.85
CA ALA A 382 26.31 -39.26 12.13
C ALA A 382 27.39 -38.61 11.26
N ASP A 383 27.00 -37.92 10.19
CA ASP A 383 27.90 -37.23 9.29
C ASP A 383 28.42 -35.93 9.93
N GLU A 384 29.74 -35.76 9.98
CA GLU A 384 30.43 -34.58 10.52
C GLU A 384 30.97 -33.65 9.42
N SER A 385 30.68 -33.96 8.15
CA SER A 385 31.15 -33.17 7.01
C SER A 385 30.56 -31.76 7.05
N PRO A 386 31.37 -30.71 6.82
CA PRO A 386 30.93 -29.32 6.94
C PRO A 386 29.88 -28.92 5.90
N ASP A 387 29.77 -29.67 4.80
CA ASP A 387 28.92 -29.47 3.64
C ASP A 387 27.69 -30.40 3.58
N LYS A 388 27.52 -31.31 4.54
CA LYS A 388 26.44 -32.31 4.56
C LYS A 388 25.03 -31.72 4.33
N ARG A 389 24.79 -30.48 4.76
CA ARG A 389 23.51 -29.77 4.55
C ARG A 389 23.30 -29.38 3.09
N ALA A 390 24.35 -28.90 2.42
CA ALA A 390 24.31 -28.55 1.00
C ALA A 390 24.11 -29.83 0.16
N GLU A 391 24.87 -30.88 0.45
CA GLU A 391 24.71 -32.17 -0.24
C GLU A 391 23.32 -32.78 -0.04
N LEU A 392 22.71 -32.63 1.15
CA LEU A 392 21.33 -33.04 1.36
C LEU A 392 20.36 -32.23 0.52
N ILE A 393 20.53 -30.91 0.43
CA ILE A 393 19.68 -30.04 -0.39
C ILE A 393 19.74 -30.48 -1.86
N ASP A 394 20.94 -30.65 -2.42
CA ASP A 394 21.12 -31.05 -3.82
C ASP A 394 20.42 -32.40 -4.09
N ARG A 395 20.62 -33.37 -3.20
CA ARG A 395 19.99 -34.69 -3.32
C ARG A 395 18.46 -34.64 -3.25
N LEU A 396 17.89 -33.76 -2.44
CA LEU A 396 16.44 -33.59 -2.33
C LEU A 396 15.84 -32.84 -3.53
N LEU A 397 16.58 -31.90 -4.12
CA LEU A 397 16.16 -31.19 -5.33
C LEU A 397 16.21 -32.10 -6.56
N ASP A 398 17.14 -33.06 -6.59
CA ASP A 398 17.24 -34.09 -7.64
C ASP A 398 16.24 -35.25 -7.46
N ASP A 399 15.53 -35.34 -6.33
CA ASP A 399 14.55 -36.39 -6.07
C ASP A 399 13.30 -36.19 -6.94
N PRO A 400 12.80 -37.22 -7.65
CA PRO A 400 11.58 -37.11 -8.46
C PRO A 400 10.35 -36.57 -7.69
N ALA A 401 10.28 -36.83 -6.38
CA ALA A 401 9.21 -36.33 -5.53
C ALA A 401 9.19 -34.79 -5.40
N TYR A 402 10.30 -34.12 -5.67
CA TYR A 402 10.38 -32.66 -5.71
C TYR A 402 9.40 -32.10 -6.75
N ALA A 403 9.51 -32.57 -7.99
CA ALA A 403 8.63 -32.15 -9.09
C ALA A 403 7.17 -32.46 -8.76
N ASP A 404 6.89 -33.64 -8.19
CA ASP A 404 5.53 -34.02 -7.82
C ASP A 404 4.92 -33.11 -6.74
N THR A 405 5.71 -32.77 -5.73
CA THR A 405 5.29 -31.91 -4.62
C THR A 405 4.98 -30.49 -5.12
N TRP A 406 5.87 -29.92 -5.94
CA TRP A 406 5.67 -28.57 -6.47
C TRP A 406 4.58 -28.53 -7.53
N ALA A 407 4.39 -29.58 -8.32
CA ALA A 407 3.29 -29.64 -9.27
C ALA A 407 1.93 -29.59 -8.59
N ASN A 408 1.77 -30.25 -7.45
CA ASN A 408 0.55 -30.13 -6.66
C ASN A 408 0.34 -28.70 -6.12
N ARG A 409 1.40 -28.02 -5.67
CA ARG A 409 1.33 -26.62 -5.21
C ARG A 409 0.93 -25.67 -6.34
N TRP A 410 1.55 -25.79 -7.50
CA TRP A 410 1.22 -24.99 -8.68
C TRP A 410 -0.17 -25.32 -9.24
N GLY A 411 -0.60 -26.60 -9.18
CA GLY A 411 -1.94 -27.03 -9.54
C GLY A 411 -3.03 -26.33 -8.73
N ASP A 412 -2.82 -26.14 -7.42
CA ASP A 412 -3.75 -25.38 -6.57
C ASP A 412 -3.83 -23.89 -6.93
N LEU A 413 -2.71 -23.31 -7.40
CA LEU A 413 -2.67 -21.92 -7.86
C LEU A 413 -3.34 -21.73 -9.23
N PHE A 414 -3.03 -22.59 -10.20
CA PHE A 414 -3.58 -22.48 -11.56
C PHE A 414 -5.04 -22.95 -11.66
N ARG A 415 -5.49 -23.81 -10.75
CA ARG A 415 -6.85 -24.33 -10.65
C ARG A 415 -7.40 -24.85 -12.00
N PRO A 416 -6.69 -25.78 -12.67
CA PRO A 416 -7.19 -26.38 -13.91
C PRO A 416 -8.57 -27.01 -13.65
N ASN A 417 -9.56 -26.59 -14.43
CA ASN A 417 -10.95 -26.98 -14.21
C ASN A 417 -11.45 -27.88 -15.35
N ILE A 418 -11.50 -29.19 -15.08
CA ILE A 418 -11.96 -30.21 -16.03
C ILE A 418 -13.34 -29.89 -16.60
N ALA A 419 -14.25 -29.32 -15.80
CA ALA A 419 -15.60 -28.98 -16.25
C ALA A 419 -15.64 -27.80 -17.24
N ARG A 420 -14.58 -26.97 -17.30
CA ARG A 420 -14.47 -25.85 -18.25
C ARG A 420 -13.65 -26.19 -19.50
N VAL A 421 -12.51 -26.86 -19.32
CA VAL A 421 -11.53 -27.08 -20.40
C VAL A 421 -11.40 -28.54 -20.85
N GLY A 422 -12.09 -29.46 -20.18
CA GLY A 422 -12.01 -30.90 -20.43
C GLY A 422 -10.80 -31.58 -19.79
N LEU A 423 -10.88 -32.90 -19.64
CA LEU A 423 -9.86 -33.72 -18.96
C LEU A 423 -8.49 -33.62 -19.63
N LYS A 424 -8.46 -33.71 -20.97
CA LYS A 424 -7.21 -33.67 -21.74
C LYS A 424 -6.41 -32.39 -21.48
N SER A 425 -7.07 -31.24 -21.47
CA SER A 425 -6.42 -29.94 -21.25
C SER A 425 -5.90 -29.80 -19.82
N ALA A 426 -6.70 -30.23 -18.83
CA ALA A 426 -6.26 -30.23 -17.43
C ALA A 426 -5.05 -31.15 -17.21
N TYR A 427 -5.05 -32.35 -17.80
CA TYR A 427 -3.94 -33.29 -17.72
C TYR A 427 -2.67 -32.78 -18.43
N THR A 428 -2.83 -32.07 -19.56
CA THR A 428 -1.70 -31.47 -20.27
C THR A 428 -0.99 -30.42 -19.41
N ILE A 429 -1.76 -29.60 -18.68
CA ILE A 429 -1.20 -28.62 -17.73
C ILE A 429 -0.51 -29.31 -16.56
N ASP A 430 -1.11 -30.35 -15.96
CA ASP A 430 -0.49 -31.08 -14.85
C ASP A 430 0.87 -31.67 -15.25
N ASN A 431 0.96 -32.34 -16.40
CA ASN A 431 2.22 -32.88 -16.90
C ASN A 431 3.26 -31.79 -17.18
N TRP A 432 2.85 -30.69 -17.82
CA TRP A 432 3.77 -29.57 -18.12
C TRP A 432 4.35 -28.93 -16.86
N ILE A 433 3.64 -28.94 -15.74
CA ILE A 433 4.14 -28.41 -14.46
C ILE A 433 5.17 -29.37 -13.83
N ARG A 434 5.07 -30.68 -14.08
CA ARG A 434 5.99 -31.71 -13.55
C ARG A 434 7.28 -31.82 -14.35
N GLU A 435 7.25 -31.44 -15.63
CA GLU A 435 8.43 -31.28 -16.51
C GLU A 435 9.23 -30.03 -16.17
#